data_AF-N6TTA5-F1
#
_entry.id   AF-N6TTA5-F1
#
_cell.length_a   1.000
_cell.length_b   1.000
_cell.length_c   1.000
_cell.angle_alpha   90.00
_cell.angle_beta   90.00
_cell.angle_gamma   90.00
#
_symmetry.space_group_name_H-M   'P 1'
#
loop_
_entity.id
_entity.type
_entity.pdbx_description
1 polymer ?
#
loop_
_entity_poly.entity_id
_entity_poly.type
_entity_poly.pdbx_seq_one_letter_code
_entity_poly.pdbx_strand_id
1 'polypeptide(L)'
;MAETVPALFEQELLGVKELLWGAEIKQDIFQRWSQGFYFSSSEKSALEQAKGGPCAIIAPVQAFIVKNLLLEYKGFHFRDRVTSEVQSRILVRALCEILSQVSNRHFCVVHIDESGAKREGDRNKNLSDSQDINAVQFHEDLRVIMFVTLGQVTKYYLDHIAALQGKFGVLLFLYSVILSRGLQRVKSECFDLQEPLIDETYGYGSQALINLMISGRATMYVWDHFQEIAGLTLMGIEKQSQVGFITIMEYHRLCTVGSFYKNPIHPVWVLASDTHLTVLFSDERQLVSLETKSEQARRIFKRFDPEENNFISSDKLRDVLQALNLVNELEYVNIMKKKLDSECLGIILLSAFMDEFFPKEESSTPDLFTLFHYNGLAQSHVNGQIQYHIGSAILLESDIKSVCESNAMLTVLQTKWPNIEVNWCDGATPSLN
;
A
#
# COMPACT_ATOMS: atom_id res chain seq x y z
N MET A 1 32.53 13.89 3.61
CA MET A 1 33.10 13.07 4.70
C MET A 1 31.95 12.72 5.61
N ALA A 2 31.66 11.43 5.79
CA ALA A 2 30.60 10.97 6.66
C ALA A 2 31.13 10.97 8.09
N GLU A 3 30.66 11.91 8.92
CA GLU A 3 30.85 11.86 10.37
C GLU A 3 29.64 11.16 10.96
N THR A 4 29.84 9.95 11.43
CA THR A 4 28.84 9.16 12.13
C THR A 4 29.36 8.92 13.54
N VAL A 5 28.64 9.39 14.56
CA VAL A 5 28.86 8.96 15.94
C VAL A 5 28.21 7.58 16.08
N PRO A 6 28.95 6.46 16.14
CA PRO A 6 28.39 5.12 16.01
C PRO A 6 27.29 4.80 17.04
N ALA A 7 27.43 5.34 18.25
CA ALA A 7 26.50 5.12 19.36
C ALA A 7 25.07 5.62 19.10
N LEU A 8 24.87 6.66 18.26
CA LEU A 8 23.53 7.18 17.98
C LEU A 8 22.71 6.19 17.14
N PHE A 9 23.32 5.64 16.08
CA PHE A 9 22.62 4.70 15.20
C PHE A 9 22.41 3.33 15.85
N GLU A 10 23.27 2.92 16.78
CA GLU A 10 23.02 1.72 17.59
C GLU A 10 21.75 1.87 18.43
N GLN A 11 21.55 3.02 19.08
CA GLN A 11 20.33 3.29 19.84
C GLN A 11 19.08 3.37 18.93
N GLU A 12 19.20 4.00 17.76
CA GLU A 12 18.08 4.04 16.81
C GLU A 12 17.73 2.64 16.28
N LEU A 13 18.72 1.79 15.96
CA LEU A 13 18.48 0.41 15.53
C LEU A 13 17.77 -0.41 16.60
N LEU A 14 18.17 -0.27 17.87
CA LEU A 14 17.45 -0.90 18.99
C LEU A 14 16.01 -0.42 19.08
N GLY A 15 15.78 0.89 18.94
CA GLY A 15 14.43 1.45 18.95
C GLY A 15 13.58 1.02 17.76
N VAL A 16 14.17 0.80 16.58
CA VAL A 16 13.49 0.22 15.41
C VAL A 16 13.16 -1.25 15.66
N LYS A 17 14.07 -2.02 16.26
CA LYS A 17 13.83 -3.41 16.65
C LYS A 17 12.62 -3.52 17.59
N GLU A 18 12.59 -2.73 18.65
CA GLU A 18 11.46 -2.71 19.60
C GLU A 18 10.15 -2.30 18.92
N LEU A 19 10.19 -1.29 18.05
CA LEU A 19 9.00 -0.85 17.31
C LEU A 19 8.46 -1.92 16.35
N LEU A 20 9.36 -2.64 15.67
CA LEU A 20 8.98 -3.65 14.69
C LEU A 20 8.49 -4.94 15.34
N TRP A 21 9.19 -5.42 16.37
CA TRP A 21 9.02 -6.77 16.87
C TRP A 21 8.50 -6.86 18.30
N GLY A 22 8.44 -5.75 19.03
CA GLY A 22 8.06 -5.75 20.44
C GLY A 22 9.20 -6.21 21.34
N ALA A 23 8.85 -6.76 22.50
CA ALA A 23 9.81 -7.19 23.52
C ALA A 23 10.52 -8.50 23.16
N GLU A 24 9.80 -9.42 22.51
CA GLU A 24 10.30 -10.75 22.18
C GLU A 24 10.13 -11.06 20.69
N ILE A 25 11.21 -11.57 20.07
CA ILE A 25 11.19 -11.97 18.66
C ILE A 25 10.99 -13.49 18.60
N LYS A 26 9.81 -13.91 18.14
CA LYS A 26 9.56 -15.32 17.81
C LYS A 26 10.37 -15.72 16.58
N GLN A 27 11.19 -16.76 16.72
CA GLN A 27 12.17 -17.16 15.70
C GLN A 27 11.50 -17.62 14.39
N ASP A 28 10.35 -18.30 14.45
CA ASP A 28 9.59 -18.71 13.27
C ASP A 28 9.04 -17.50 12.50
N ILE A 29 8.58 -16.46 13.20
CA ILE A 29 8.15 -15.20 12.58
C ILE A 29 9.34 -14.51 11.92
N PHE A 30 10.45 -14.38 12.65
CA PHE A 30 11.67 -13.78 12.13
C PHE A 30 12.16 -14.47 10.85
N GLN A 31 12.15 -15.81 10.81
CA GLN A 31 12.53 -16.59 9.64
C GLN A 31 11.64 -16.28 8.42
N ARG A 32 10.32 -16.10 8.58
CA ARG A 32 9.42 -15.74 7.48
C ARG A 32 9.77 -14.40 6.83
N TRP A 33 10.25 -13.45 7.62
CA TRP A 33 10.67 -12.12 7.15
C TRP A 33 12.11 -12.06 6.62
N SER A 34 12.91 -13.10 6.86
CA SER A 34 14.35 -13.13 6.54
C SER A 34 14.67 -13.38 5.07
N GLN A 35 13.69 -13.27 4.17
CA GLN A 35 13.92 -13.42 2.73
C GLN A 35 14.51 -12.15 2.10
N GLY A 36 15.10 -12.31 0.91
CA GLY A 36 15.45 -11.21 0.03
C GLY A 36 14.36 -10.87 -0.98
N PHE A 37 14.69 -9.96 -1.89
CA PHE A 37 13.91 -9.64 -3.08
C PHE A 37 14.44 -10.44 -4.27
N TYR A 38 13.82 -11.55 -4.62
CA TYR A 38 14.15 -12.32 -5.82
C TYR A 38 12.94 -12.43 -6.73
N PHE A 39 13.22 -12.47 -8.03
CA PHE A 39 12.21 -12.53 -9.06
C PHE A 39 11.89 -13.97 -9.43
N SER A 40 10.65 -14.18 -9.86
CA SER A 40 10.22 -15.48 -10.32
C SER A 40 10.90 -15.88 -11.62
N SER A 41 11.22 -17.17 -11.73
CA SER A 41 11.72 -17.76 -12.97
C SER A 41 10.64 -17.87 -14.05
N SER A 42 9.37 -18.03 -13.67
CA SER A 42 8.22 -18.11 -14.57
C SER A 42 7.70 -16.74 -14.99
N GLU A 43 7.80 -15.74 -14.11
CA GLU A 43 7.37 -14.36 -14.38
C GLU A 43 8.46 -13.38 -13.97
N LYS A 44 9.29 -12.95 -14.94
CA LYS A 44 10.56 -12.24 -14.67
C LYS A 44 10.38 -10.86 -14.04
N SER A 45 9.19 -10.28 -14.09
CA SER A 45 8.87 -9.00 -13.42
C SER A 45 8.15 -9.15 -12.10
N ALA A 46 7.89 -10.39 -11.65
CA ALA A 46 7.18 -10.69 -10.41
C ALA A 46 8.18 -11.07 -9.32
N LEU A 47 8.09 -10.43 -8.16
CA LEU A 47 8.80 -10.88 -6.96
C LEU A 47 8.19 -12.18 -6.43
N GLU A 48 8.99 -13.00 -5.76
CA GLU A 48 8.49 -14.18 -5.06
C GLU A 48 8.43 -13.94 -3.55
N GLN A 49 7.41 -14.53 -2.92
CA GLN A 49 7.24 -14.56 -1.49
C GLN A 49 7.25 -16.02 -1.03
N ALA A 50 8.17 -16.35 -0.12
CA ALA A 50 8.34 -17.71 0.38
C ALA A 50 7.29 -18.10 1.45
N LYS A 51 6.90 -17.13 2.29
CA LYS A 51 6.03 -17.34 3.47
C LYS A 51 5.13 -16.13 3.70
N GLY A 52 4.02 -16.30 4.43
CA GLY A 52 3.17 -15.19 4.87
C GLY A 52 3.87 -14.28 5.89
N GLY A 53 3.61 -12.96 5.82
CA GLY A 53 4.25 -11.95 6.68
C GLY A 53 4.88 -10.80 5.89
N PRO A 54 6.00 -11.02 5.16
CA PRO A 54 6.73 -9.95 4.46
C PRO A 54 5.98 -9.34 3.27
N CYS A 55 4.75 -9.80 2.96
CA CYS A 55 3.88 -9.21 1.95
C CYS A 55 3.67 -7.70 2.15
N ALA A 56 3.67 -7.21 3.41
CA ALA A 56 3.59 -5.79 3.75
C ALA A 56 4.72 -4.94 3.15
N ILE A 57 5.84 -5.57 2.76
CA ILE A 57 6.97 -4.93 2.08
C ILE A 57 7.00 -5.33 0.61
N ILE A 58 6.85 -6.62 0.31
CA ILE A 58 6.96 -7.18 -1.04
C ILE A 58 5.86 -6.67 -1.96
N ALA A 59 4.61 -6.61 -1.52
CA ALA A 59 3.50 -6.17 -2.38
C ALA A 59 3.61 -4.69 -2.75
N PRO A 60 3.90 -3.74 -1.83
CA PRO A 60 4.23 -2.37 -2.21
C PRO A 60 5.43 -2.28 -3.15
N VAL A 61 6.54 -2.99 -2.89
CA VAL A 61 7.70 -2.98 -3.79
C VAL A 61 7.32 -3.50 -5.18
N GLN A 62 6.56 -4.58 -5.27
CA GLN A 62 6.04 -5.11 -6.54
C GLN A 62 5.17 -4.09 -7.26
N ALA A 63 4.29 -3.37 -6.55
CA ALA A 63 3.46 -2.32 -7.13
C ALA A 63 4.33 -1.21 -7.75
N PHE A 64 5.38 -0.76 -7.05
CA PHE A 64 6.33 0.21 -7.59
C PHE A 64 7.16 -0.34 -8.77
N ILE A 65 7.52 -1.62 -8.77
CA ILE A 65 8.17 -2.28 -9.91
C ILE A 65 7.26 -2.23 -11.14
N VAL A 66 6.02 -2.71 -11.00
CA VAL A 66 5.04 -2.76 -12.11
C VAL A 66 4.74 -1.35 -12.62
N LYS A 67 4.54 -0.39 -11.72
CA LYS A 67 4.36 1.03 -12.07
C LYS A 67 5.51 1.54 -12.95
N ASN A 68 6.76 1.26 -12.56
CA ASN A 68 7.92 1.72 -13.30
C ASN A 68 8.08 1.00 -14.65
N LEU A 69 7.75 -0.29 -14.74
CA LEU A 69 7.73 -1.03 -16.00
C LEU A 69 6.65 -0.51 -16.95
N LEU A 70 5.43 -0.28 -16.46
CA LEU A 70 4.34 0.30 -17.26
C LEU A 70 4.71 1.68 -17.81
N LEU A 71 5.41 2.50 -17.02
CA LEU A 71 5.89 3.81 -17.45
C LEU A 71 7.00 3.72 -18.51
N GLU A 72 7.97 2.82 -18.31
CA GLU A 72 9.12 2.68 -19.20
C GLU A 72 8.72 2.08 -20.55
N TYR A 73 7.86 1.07 -20.55
CA TYR A 73 7.49 0.30 -21.74
C TYR A 73 6.12 0.66 -22.34
N LYS A 74 5.36 1.55 -21.69
CA LYS A 74 4.05 2.05 -22.13
C LYS A 74 3.02 0.94 -22.38
N GLY A 75 2.90 0.00 -21.44
CA GLY A 75 1.91 -1.08 -21.47
C GLY A 75 2.49 -2.43 -21.03
N PHE A 76 1.67 -3.48 -21.06
CA PHE A 76 2.02 -4.81 -20.53
C PHE A 76 3.13 -5.55 -21.32
N HIS A 77 3.51 -5.06 -22.50
CA HIS A 77 4.60 -5.61 -23.32
C HIS A 77 5.98 -5.59 -22.63
N PHE A 78 6.12 -5.00 -21.44
CA PHE A 78 7.33 -5.14 -20.63
C PHE A 78 7.62 -6.61 -20.28
N ARG A 79 6.59 -7.46 -20.18
CA ARG A 79 6.70 -8.86 -19.74
C ARG A 79 7.77 -9.63 -20.51
N ASP A 80 7.81 -9.44 -21.83
CA ASP A 80 8.75 -10.13 -22.73
C ASP A 80 10.14 -9.49 -22.77
N ARG A 81 10.32 -8.32 -22.15
CA ARG A 81 11.53 -7.49 -22.23
C ARG A 81 12.34 -7.48 -20.95
N VAL A 82 11.83 -8.06 -19.87
CA VAL A 82 12.50 -8.07 -18.57
C VAL A 82 13.65 -9.08 -18.57
N THR A 83 14.87 -8.56 -18.50
CA THR A 83 16.11 -9.31 -18.30
C THR A 83 16.60 -9.21 -16.86
N SER A 84 17.61 -9.98 -16.47
CA SER A 84 18.22 -9.88 -15.14
C SER A 84 18.82 -8.50 -14.85
N GLU A 85 19.32 -7.80 -15.86
CA GLU A 85 19.79 -6.42 -15.72
C GLU A 85 18.63 -5.46 -15.43
N VAL A 86 17.51 -5.63 -16.16
CA VAL A 86 16.29 -4.85 -15.93
C VAL A 86 15.72 -5.14 -14.54
N GLN A 87 15.73 -6.39 -14.08
CA GLN A 87 15.31 -6.79 -12.73
C GLN A 87 16.07 -6.02 -11.64
N SER A 88 17.41 -6.05 -11.68
CA SER A 88 18.24 -5.34 -10.71
C SER A 88 17.96 -3.83 -10.72
N ARG A 89 17.93 -3.24 -11.92
CA ARG A 89 17.69 -1.80 -12.08
C ARG A 89 16.29 -1.39 -11.61
N ILE A 90 15.25 -2.16 -11.95
CA ILE A 90 13.86 -1.83 -11.63
C ILE A 90 13.55 -2.03 -10.15
N LEU A 91 14.15 -3.05 -9.52
CA LEU A 91 14.08 -3.23 -8.08
C LEU A 91 14.69 -2.03 -7.37
N VAL A 92 15.93 -1.67 -7.68
CA VAL A 92 16.61 -0.52 -7.04
C VAL A 92 15.82 0.77 -7.25
N ARG A 93 15.27 0.98 -8.46
CA ARG A 93 14.42 2.13 -8.75
C ARG A 93 13.17 2.16 -7.85
N ALA A 94 12.46 1.03 -7.70
CA ALA A 94 11.30 0.94 -6.83
C ALA A 94 11.65 1.21 -5.35
N LEU A 95 12.75 0.63 -4.85
CA LEU A 95 13.24 0.85 -3.49
C LEU A 95 13.61 2.33 -3.25
N CYS A 96 14.29 2.96 -4.21
CA CYS A 96 14.65 4.37 -4.14
C CYS A 96 13.43 5.29 -4.16
N GLU A 97 12.42 4.98 -4.98
CA GLU A 97 11.18 5.73 -5.00
C GLU A 97 10.44 5.65 -3.66
N ILE A 98 10.37 4.47 -3.04
CA ILE A 98 9.82 4.32 -1.68
C ILE A 98 10.61 5.15 -0.67
N LEU A 99 11.96 5.09 -0.70
CA LEU A 99 12.81 5.92 0.18
C LEU A 99 12.57 7.42 -0.02
N SER A 100 12.36 7.87 -1.25
CA SER A 100 12.09 9.27 -1.57
C SER A 100 10.76 9.78 -1.00
N GLN A 101 9.82 8.88 -0.67
CA GLN A 101 8.55 9.22 -0.04
C GLN A 101 8.70 9.44 1.47
N VAL A 102 9.63 8.74 2.13
CA VAL A 102 9.82 8.85 3.58
C VAL A 102 10.72 10.00 3.99
N SER A 103 11.69 10.39 3.15
CA SER A 103 12.65 11.46 3.43
C SER A 103 13.04 12.26 2.18
N ASN A 104 13.31 13.55 2.39
CA ASN A 104 13.87 14.46 1.38
C ASN A 104 15.18 15.13 1.82
N ARG A 105 15.75 14.73 2.96
CA ARG A 105 16.97 15.34 3.53
C ARG A 105 18.17 14.41 3.51
N HIS A 106 17.99 13.20 4.00
CA HIS A 106 19.02 12.16 4.08
C HIS A 106 18.35 10.78 4.04
N PHE A 107 19.11 9.77 3.64
CA PHE A 107 18.66 8.39 3.51
C PHE A 107 19.60 7.50 4.33
N CYS A 108 19.03 6.74 5.25
CA CYS A 108 19.74 5.74 6.03
C CYS A 108 19.61 4.39 5.31
N VAL A 109 20.74 3.77 4.99
CA VAL A 109 20.81 2.43 4.41
C VAL A 109 21.41 1.49 5.43
N VAL A 110 20.66 0.46 5.78
CA VAL A 110 21.06 -0.58 6.71
C VAL A 110 21.67 -1.74 5.94
N HIS A 111 22.81 -2.23 6.41
CA HIS A 111 23.50 -3.38 5.86
C HIS A 111 24.07 -4.25 6.99
N ILE A 112 24.53 -5.45 6.65
CA ILE A 112 25.21 -6.36 7.57
C ILE A 112 26.72 -6.16 7.42
N ASP A 113 27.46 -6.16 8.52
CA ASP A 113 28.92 -6.13 8.51
C ASP A 113 29.50 -7.52 8.19
N GLU A 114 29.99 -7.70 6.96
CA GLU A 114 30.64 -8.97 6.53
C GLU A 114 31.93 -9.28 7.30
N SER A 115 32.48 -8.32 8.03
CA SER A 115 33.67 -8.51 8.88
C SER A 115 33.39 -9.41 10.09
N GLY A 116 32.14 -9.43 10.58
CA GLY A 116 31.66 -10.30 11.66
C GLY A 116 31.44 -11.75 11.18
N ALA A 117 30.90 -11.92 9.97
CA ALA A 117 30.61 -13.23 9.37
C ALA A 117 31.85 -14.10 9.11
N LYS A 118 33.05 -13.48 9.02
CA LYS A 118 34.33 -14.20 8.88
C LYS A 118 34.93 -14.67 10.21
N ARG A 119 34.28 -14.43 11.36
CA ARG A 119 34.76 -14.93 12.67
C ARG A 119 34.45 -16.40 12.94
N GLU A 120 33.60 -17.05 12.15
CA GLU A 120 33.46 -18.52 12.15
C GLU A 120 34.45 -19.15 11.16
N GLY A 121 35.71 -19.14 11.56
CA GLY A 121 36.69 -20.08 11.04
C GLY A 121 36.52 -21.43 11.74
N ASP A 122 35.64 -22.29 11.24
CA ASP A 122 35.88 -23.73 11.37
C ASP A 122 35.58 -24.46 10.05
N ARG A 123 36.67 -24.67 9.31
CA ARG A 123 36.72 -25.54 8.14
C ARG A 123 36.64 -26.99 8.62
N ASN A 124 35.44 -27.55 8.68
CA ASN A 124 35.12 -28.97 8.44
C ASN A 124 33.81 -29.37 9.15
N LYS A 125 32.65 -28.99 8.61
CA LYS A 125 31.46 -29.84 8.72
C LYS A 125 30.73 -29.87 7.39
N ASN A 126 30.39 -31.08 6.99
CA ASN A 126 29.80 -31.44 5.72
C ASN A 126 28.51 -30.66 5.43
N LEU A 127 28.31 -30.40 4.14
CA LEU A 127 27.10 -29.86 3.52
C LEU A 127 25.86 -30.68 3.90
N SER A 128 24.96 -30.12 4.72
CA SER A 128 23.51 -30.41 4.67
C SER A 128 22.61 -29.66 5.67
N ASP A 129 23.12 -28.83 6.59
CA ASP A 129 22.23 -28.09 7.52
C ASP A 129 22.45 -26.58 7.43
N SER A 130 21.39 -25.88 7.03
CA SER A 130 21.26 -24.43 7.12
C SER A 130 21.50 -23.97 8.56
N GLN A 131 22.65 -23.35 8.82
CA GLN A 131 22.83 -22.56 10.05
C GLN A 131 21.82 -21.42 10.01
N ASP A 132 20.68 -21.62 10.68
CA ASP A 132 19.66 -20.63 10.87
C ASP A 132 20.22 -19.50 11.74
N ILE A 133 20.75 -18.46 11.08
CA ILE A 133 21.10 -17.19 11.74
C ILE A 133 19.92 -16.75 12.62
N ASN A 134 20.16 -16.69 13.93
CA ASN A 134 19.18 -16.31 14.95
C ASN A 134 18.92 -14.79 14.87
N ALA A 135 17.70 -14.35 15.19
CA ALA A 135 17.32 -12.95 15.26
C ALA A 135 18.34 -12.10 16.05
N VAL A 136 18.91 -12.62 17.13
CA VAL A 136 19.93 -11.89 17.93
C VAL A 136 21.13 -11.50 17.08
N GLN A 137 21.76 -12.47 16.41
CA GLN A 137 22.93 -12.25 15.57
C GLN A 137 22.65 -11.27 14.43
N PHE A 138 21.48 -11.39 13.80
CA PHE A 138 21.07 -10.44 12.75
C PHE A 138 21.10 -8.99 13.25
N HIS A 139 20.55 -8.71 14.43
CA HIS A 139 20.50 -7.34 14.96
C HIS A 139 21.87 -6.83 15.45
N GLU A 140 22.75 -7.71 15.95
CA GLU A 140 24.12 -7.36 16.38
C GLU A 140 25.01 -6.95 15.21
N ASP A 141 24.78 -7.54 14.04
CA ASP A 141 25.57 -7.30 12.83
C ASP A 141 25.07 -6.11 11.98
N LEU A 142 23.95 -5.48 12.34
CA LEU A 142 23.41 -4.33 11.59
C LEU A 142 24.31 -3.10 11.72
N ARG A 143 24.54 -2.45 10.58
CA ARG A 143 25.25 -1.17 10.46
C ARG A 143 24.45 -0.22 9.58
N VAL A 144 24.66 1.08 9.78
CA VAL A 144 23.94 2.14 9.06
C VAL A 144 24.93 3.02 8.31
N ILE A 145 24.65 3.26 7.03
CA ILE A 145 25.33 4.26 6.21
C ILE A 145 24.32 5.36 5.86
N MET A 146 24.69 6.62 6.06
CA MET A 146 23.86 7.76 5.71
C MET A 146 24.28 8.35 4.37
N PHE A 147 23.32 8.57 3.49
CA PHE A 147 23.47 9.23 2.20
C PHE A 147 22.70 10.54 2.16
N VAL A 148 23.21 11.52 1.42
CA VAL A 148 22.58 12.85 1.28
C VAL A 148 21.66 12.89 0.06
N THR A 149 21.94 12.07 -0.96
CA THR A 149 21.20 12.09 -2.22
C THR A 149 20.72 10.70 -2.61
N LEU A 150 19.58 10.65 -3.29
CA LEU A 150 19.01 9.38 -3.76
C LEU A 150 19.92 8.69 -4.78
N GLY A 151 20.66 9.46 -5.61
CA GLY A 151 21.61 8.90 -6.57
C GLY A 151 22.76 8.12 -5.91
N GLN A 152 23.19 8.49 -4.71
CA GLN A 152 24.18 7.72 -3.95
C GLN A 152 23.59 6.40 -3.45
N VAL A 153 22.36 6.42 -2.97
CA VAL A 153 21.61 5.21 -2.56
C VAL A 153 21.42 4.27 -3.76
N THR A 154 21.00 4.81 -4.90
CA THR A 154 20.84 4.03 -6.15
C THR A 154 22.15 3.36 -6.54
N LYS A 155 23.26 4.08 -6.53
CA LYS A 155 24.58 3.50 -6.82
C LYS A 155 24.93 2.40 -5.81
N TYR A 156 24.79 2.68 -4.52
CA TYR A 156 25.09 1.71 -3.46
C TYR A 156 24.29 0.41 -3.63
N TYR A 157 22.98 0.50 -3.84
CA TYR A 157 22.13 -0.68 -4.02
C TYR A 157 22.41 -1.44 -5.32
N LEU A 158 22.81 -0.77 -6.40
CA LEU A 158 23.24 -1.45 -7.62
C LEU A 158 24.56 -2.20 -7.40
N ASP A 159 25.53 -1.57 -6.73
CA ASP A 159 26.83 -2.17 -6.41
C ASP A 159 26.68 -3.36 -5.43
N HIS A 160 25.63 -3.37 -4.59
CA HIS A 160 25.36 -4.39 -3.57
C HIS A 160 24.03 -5.14 -3.80
N ILE A 161 23.62 -5.32 -5.06
CA ILE A 161 22.32 -5.91 -5.39
C ILE A 161 22.14 -7.32 -4.79
N ALA A 162 23.23 -8.08 -4.68
CA ALA A 162 23.24 -9.41 -4.09
C ALA A 162 22.76 -9.41 -2.62
N ALA A 163 23.02 -8.34 -1.85
CA ALA A 163 22.54 -8.22 -0.47
C ALA A 163 21.02 -8.00 -0.40
N LEU A 164 20.45 -7.24 -1.36
CA LEU A 164 19.00 -7.05 -1.46
C LEU A 164 18.28 -8.32 -1.91
N GLN A 165 18.89 -9.10 -2.79
CA GLN A 165 18.33 -10.35 -3.30
C GLN A 165 18.56 -11.54 -2.35
N GLY A 166 19.60 -11.44 -1.51
CA GLY A 166 20.01 -12.45 -0.55
C GLY A 166 19.20 -12.43 0.75
N LYS A 167 19.59 -13.31 1.68
CA LYS A 167 18.96 -13.44 3.00
C LYS A 167 18.92 -12.06 3.69
N PHE A 168 17.78 -11.75 4.30
CA PHE A 168 17.45 -10.49 4.98
C PHE A 168 17.25 -9.25 4.11
N GLY A 169 17.34 -9.33 2.78
CA GLY A 169 17.18 -8.14 1.93
C GLY A 169 15.90 -7.34 2.19
N VAL A 170 14.78 -8.02 2.47
CA VAL A 170 13.51 -7.39 2.86
C VAL A 170 13.64 -6.62 4.18
N LEU A 171 14.23 -7.24 5.21
CA LEU A 171 14.44 -6.61 6.52
C LEU A 171 15.43 -5.45 6.46
N LEU A 172 16.54 -5.60 5.74
CA LEU A 172 17.52 -4.53 5.56
C LEU A 172 16.87 -3.30 4.92
N PHE A 173 16.04 -3.51 3.90
CA PHE A 173 15.30 -2.41 3.28
C PHE A 173 14.27 -1.80 4.24
N LEU A 174 13.51 -2.62 4.96
CA LEU A 174 12.54 -2.13 5.93
C LEU A 174 13.19 -1.25 7.01
N TYR A 175 14.30 -1.71 7.60
CA TYR A 175 15.05 -0.93 8.57
C TYR A 175 15.57 0.39 7.97
N SER A 176 16.03 0.35 6.71
CA SER A 176 16.45 1.54 5.96
C SER A 176 15.30 2.55 5.80
N VAL A 177 14.08 2.09 5.50
CA VAL A 177 12.88 2.93 5.34
C VAL A 177 12.50 3.60 6.67
N ILE A 178 12.45 2.85 7.77
CA ILE A 178 12.07 3.40 9.10
C ILE A 178 13.10 4.41 9.58
N LEU A 179 14.40 4.09 9.48
CA LEU A 179 15.46 5.03 9.88
C LEU A 179 15.47 6.28 9.01
N SER A 180 15.25 6.15 7.70
CA SER A 180 15.15 7.30 6.80
C SER A 180 13.94 8.19 7.14
N ARG A 181 12.80 7.61 7.54
CA ARG A 181 11.64 8.37 8.02
C ARG A 181 11.92 9.08 9.35
N GLY A 182 12.72 8.43 10.20
CA GLY A 182 13.03 8.80 11.58
C GLY A 182 12.14 8.04 12.56
N LEU A 183 12.75 7.35 13.51
CA LEU A 183 12.07 6.49 14.48
C LEU A 183 10.96 7.21 15.25
N GLN A 184 11.26 8.40 15.79
CA GLN A 184 10.30 9.18 16.57
C GLN A 184 9.11 9.63 15.73
N ARG A 185 9.34 9.92 14.45
CA ARG A 185 8.29 10.32 13.53
C ARG A 185 7.34 9.16 13.24
N VAL A 186 7.88 7.97 12.98
CA VAL A 186 7.07 6.75 12.81
C VAL A 186 6.25 6.48 14.07
N LYS A 187 6.86 6.51 15.27
CA LYS A 187 6.14 6.35 16.54
C LYS A 187 5.00 7.35 16.72
N SER A 188 5.23 8.63 16.38
CA SER A 188 4.19 9.66 16.49
C SER A 188 3.04 9.50 15.48
N GLU A 189 3.31 8.92 14.31
CA GLU A 189 2.31 8.72 13.25
C GLU A 189 1.42 7.51 13.51
N CYS A 190 1.94 6.49 14.21
CA CYS A 190 1.20 5.29 14.57
C CYS A 190 0.15 5.51 15.67
N PHE A 191 0.13 6.67 16.34
CA PHE A 191 -0.80 7.07 17.40
C PHE A 191 -1.05 5.97 18.47
N ASP A 192 -0.17 5.93 19.47
CA ASP A 192 -0.26 5.11 20.70
C ASP A 192 -0.48 3.59 20.48
N LEU A 193 0.24 3.02 19.51
CA LEU A 193 0.39 1.58 19.42
C LEU A 193 1.17 1.07 20.65
N GLN A 194 0.47 0.33 21.51
CA GLN A 194 1.12 -0.63 22.41
C GLN A 194 1.60 -1.88 21.65
N GLU A 195 1.17 -2.05 20.40
CA GLU A 195 1.46 -3.22 19.58
C GLU A 195 2.62 -2.99 18.61
N PRO A 196 3.45 -4.01 18.35
CA PRO A 196 4.52 -3.92 17.38
C PRO A 196 4.00 -3.88 15.93
N LEU A 197 4.81 -3.33 15.02
CA LEU A 197 4.43 -3.22 13.61
C LEU A 197 4.37 -4.56 12.87
N ILE A 198 5.03 -5.60 13.40
CA ILE A 198 4.90 -7.00 12.99
C ILE A 198 4.17 -7.72 14.12
N ASP A 199 2.98 -8.25 13.82
CA ASP A 199 2.14 -8.93 14.80
C ASP A 199 2.87 -10.10 15.48
N GLU A 200 2.90 -10.13 16.81
CA GLU A 200 3.65 -11.11 17.60
C GLU A 200 3.09 -12.54 17.48
N THR A 201 1.83 -12.70 17.09
CA THR A 201 1.15 -14.00 17.04
C THR A 201 1.19 -14.60 15.64
N TYR A 202 0.78 -13.81 14.66
CA TYR A 202 0.58 -14.21 13.28
C TYR A 202 1.70 -13.73 12.35
N GLY A 203 2.47 -12.71 12.73
CA GLY A 203 3.61 -12.21 11.96
C GLY A 203 3.25 -11.37 10.74
N TYR A 204 2.02 -10.85 10.68
CA TYR A 204 1.58 -9.96 9.62
C TYR A 204 2.12 -8.54 9.86
N GLY A 205 2.41 -7.83 8.77
CA GLY A 205 2.74 -6.41 8.86
C GLY A 205 1.47 -5.57 9.09
N SER A 206 1.52 -4.65 10.04
CA SER A 206 0.44 -3.72 10.36
C SER A 206 0.07 -2.80 9.20
N GLN A 207 -1.14 -2.23 9.23
CA GLN A 207 -1.57 -1.22 8.25
C GLN A 207 -0.64 0.01 8.23
N ALA A 208 -0.08 0.40 9.39
CA ALA A 208 0.91 1.47 9.48
C ALA A 208 2.17 1.16 8.66
N LEU A 209 2.64 -0.09 8.71
CA LEU A 209 3.77 -0.54 7.91
C LEU A 209 3.45 -0.50 6.41
N ILE A 210 2.28 -0.98 6.00
CA ILE A 210 1.83 -0.96 4.60
C ILE A 210 1.75 0.49 4.09
N ASN A 211 1.14 1.38 4.86
CA ASN A 211 1.00 2.78 4.52
C ASN A 211 2.35 3.51 4.47
N LEU A 212 3.31 3.14 5.31
CA LEU A 212 4.67 3.67 5.25
C LEU A 212 5.34 3.33 3.92
N MET A 213 5.17 2.10 3.45
CA MET A 213 5.73 1.63 2.17
C MET A 213 5.04 2.26 0.95
N ILE A 214 3.72 2.48 1.00
CA ILE A 214 2.95 3.04 -0.12
C ILE A 214 3.06 4.57 -0.18
N SER A 215 2.86 5.25 0.95
CA SER A 215 2.64 6.70 1.03
C SER A 215 3.79 7.48 1.69
N GLY A 216 4.73 6.77 2.32
CA GLY A 216 5.81 7.38 3.10
C GLY A 216 5.39 7.83 4.52
N ARG A 217 4.19 7.45 4.99
CA ARG A 217 3.67 7.76 6.33
C ARG A 217 3.17 6.53 7.06
N ALA A 218 3.50 6.42 8.34
CA ALA A 218 3.11 5.28 9.17
C ALA A 218 1.76 5.48 9.88
N THR A 219 0.76 6.02 9.19
CA THR A 219 -0.61 6.08 9.73
C THR A 219 -1.28 4.71 9.59
N MET A 220 -2.10 4.33 10.56
CA MET A 220 -2.93 3.12 10.49
C MET A 220 -4.19 3.29 9.63
N TYR A 221 -4.50 4.50 9.18
CA TYR A 221 -5.77 4.82 8.54
C TYR A 221 -5.65 4.99 7.02
N VAL A 222 -6.68 4.54 6.31
CA VAL A 222 -6.70 4.47 4.83
C VAL A 222 -7.65 5.48 4.17
N TRP A 223 -8.26 6.38 4.97
CA TRP A 223 -9.07 7.50 4.48
C TRP A 223 -8.21 8.71 4.12
N ASP A 224 -8.81 9.68 3.43
CA ASP A 224 -8.11 10.90 3.02
C ASP A 224 -8.00 11.92 4.17
N HIS A 225 -6.89 12.64 4.19
CA HIS A 225 -6.55 13.72 5.11
C HIS A 225 -6.60 13.35 6.58
N PHE A 226 -7.71 13.63 7.26
CA PHE A 226 -7.91 13.40 8.68
C PHE A 226 -9.39 13.22 8.98
N GLN A 227 -9.67 12.57 10.10
CA GLN A 227 -10.99 12.50 10.71
C GLN A 227 -10.92 13.00 12.15
N GLU A 228 -11.98 13.67 12.60
CA GLU A 228 -12.13 14.09 13.99
C GLU A 228 -13.04 13.10 14.70
N ILE A 229 -12.48 12.28 15.59
CA ILE A 229 -13.21 11.25 16.34
C ILE A 229 -13.03 11.53 17.83
N ALA A 230 -14.14 11.75 18.54
CA ALA A 230 -14.14 12.01 20.00
C ALA A 230 -13.17 13.13 20.45
N GLY A 231 -12.98 14.16 19.62
CA GLY A 231 -12.06 15.27 19.90
C GLY A 231 -10.59 15.00 19.55
N LEU A 232 -10.27 13.83 19.01
CA LEU A 232 -8.94 13.48 18.49
C LEU A 232 -8.90 13.68 16.97
N THR A 233 -7.81 14.25 16.47
CA THR A 233 -7.54 14.37 15.03
C THR A 233 -6.71 13.17 14.57
N LEU A 234 -7.35 12.25 13.85
CA LEU A 234 -6.73 11.04 13.34
C LEU A 234 -6.34 11.24 11.88
N MET A 235 -5.03 11.21 11.62
CA MET A 235 -4.47 11.49 10.30
C MET A 235 -4.56 10.26 9.39
N GLY A 236 -5.14 10.40 8.21
CA GLY A 236 -5.10 9.42 7.13
C GLY A 236 -4.04 9.76 6.07
N ILE A 237 -4.36 9.47 4.82
CA ILE A 237 -3.50 9.71 3.65
C ILE A 237 -3.63 11.17 3.21
N GLU A 238 -2.55 11.94 3.19
CA GLU A 238 -2.61 13.40 2.92
C GLU A 238 -2.79 13.75 1.45
N LYS A 239 -2.35 12.87 0.54
CA LYS A 239 -2.33 13.12 -0.90
C LYS A 239 -2.43 11.84 -1.70
N GLN A 240 -2.83 11.97 -2.95
CA GLN A 240 -2.84 10.91 -3.94
C GLN A 240 -1.48 10.21 -4.04
N SER A 241 -1.48 8.89 -3.85
CA SER A 241 -0.25 8.08 -3.84
C SER A 241 0.17 7.66 -5.24
N GLN A 242 1.43 7.27 -5.41
CA GLN A 242 1.96 6.78 -6.69
C GLN A 242 1.29 5.48 -7.14
N VAL A 243 1.00 4.61 -6.16
CA VAL A 243 0.22 3.38 -6.30
C VAL A 243 -0.88 3.41 -5.24
N GLY A 244 -1.97 2.71 -5.50
CA GLY A 244 -3.17 2.72 -4.69
C GLY A 244 -3.20 1.58 -3.68
N PHE A 245 -4.27 1.56 -2.90
CA PHE A 245 -4.57 0.50 -1.95
C PHE A 245 -6.09 0.29 -1.93
N ILE A 246 -6.53 -0.97 -1.99
CA ILE A 246 -7.93 -1.34 -1.77
C ILE A 246 -7.97 -2.61 -0.93
N THR A 247 -9.02 -2.80 -0.15
CA THR A 247 -9.10 -3.91 0.80
C THR A 247 -10.50 -4.46 0.89
N ILE A 248 -10.61 -5.78 1.09
CA ILE A 248 -11.89 -6.44 1.36
C ILE A 248 -12.48 -5.99 2.70
N MET A 249 -11.67 -5.45 3.61
CA MET A 249 -12.10 -4.90 4.90
C MET A 249 -13.11 -3.75 4.74
N GLU A 250 -13.07 -3.04 3.59
CA GLU A 250 -14.04 -2.00 3.28
C GLU A 250 -15.43 -2.56 3.02
N TYR A 251 -15.53 -3.71 2.35
CA TYR A 251 -16.81 -4.42 2.19
C TYR A 251 -17.39 -4.83 3.55
N HIS A 252 -16.53 -5.32 4.45
CA HIS A 252 -16.91 -5.69 5.82
C HIS A 252 -17.21 -4.49 6.73
N ARG A 253 -17.14 -3.25 6.22
CA ARG A 253 -17.36 -2.00 6.97
C ARG A 253 -16.41 -1.83 8.15
N LEU A 254 -15.22 -2.42 8.08
CA LEU A 254 -14.17 -2.28 9.08
C LEU A 254 -13.32 -1.03 8.84
N CYS A 255 -13.28 -0.53 7.60
CA CYS A 255 -12.67 0.75 7.26
C CYS A 255 -13.33 1.36 6.01
N THR A 256 -13.08 2.65 5.78
CA THR A 256 -13.47 3.35 4.55
C THR A 256 -12.19 3.79 3.83
N VAL A 257 -11.96 3.28 2.62
CA VAL A 257 -10.77 3.63 1.84
C VAL A 257 -11.02 4.95 1.10
N GLY A 258 -10.10 5.89 1.26
CA GLY A 258 -10.16 7.23 0.66
C GLY A 258 -9.92 7.25 -0.85
N SER A 259 -10.31 8.34 -1.50
CA SER A 259 -10.10 8.54 -2.94
C SER A 259 -8.61 8.53 -3.30
N PHE A 260 -7.71 8.99 -2.42
CA PHE A 260 -6.27 9.00 -2.72
C PHE A 260 -5.64 7.62 -2.91
N TYR A 261 -6.25 6.59 -2.33
CA TYR A 261 -5.85 5.20 -2.50
C TYR A 261 -6.68 4.46 -3.54
N LYS A 262 -7.98 4.78 -3.69
CA LYS A 262 -8.80 4.23 -4.79
C LYS A 262 -8.38 4.76 -6.14
N ASN A 263 -7.95 6.01 -6.22
CA ASN A 263 -7.51 6.69 -7.42
C ASN A 263 -6.05 7.13 -7.24
N PRO A 264 -5.06 6.23 -7.36
CA PRO A 264 -3.65 6.60 -7.36
C PRO A 264 -3.24 7.30 -8.68
N ILE A 265 -2.02 7.85 -8.73
CA ILE A 265 -1.48 8.51 -9.93
C ILE A 265 -1.27 7.50 -11.09
N HIS A 266 -1.02 6.24 -10.77
CA HIS A 266 -0.85 5.17 -11.73
C HIS A 266 -1.82 4.03 -11.43
N PRO A 267 -2.43 3.39 -12.45
CA PRO A 267 -3.42 2.31 -12.28
C PRO A 267 -2.79 1.00 -11.78
N VAL A 268 -2.25 1.05 -10.56
CA VAL A 268 -1.61 -0.04 -9.82
C VAL A 268 -2.06 0.07 -8.38
N TRP A 269 -2.62 -0.99 -7.81
CA TRP A 269 -3.17 -1.04 -6.47
C TRP A 269 -2.61 -2.24 -5.70
N VAL A 270 -2.21 -2.03 -4.46
CA VAL A 270 -2.03 -3.12 -3.49
C VAL A 270 -3.41 -3.55 -3.00
N LEU A 271 -3.72 -4.84 -3.09
CA LEU A 271 -4.96 -5.43 -2.64
C LEU A 271 -4.72 -6.14 -1.32
N ALA A 272 -5.52 -5.84 -0.30
CA ALA A 272 -5.47 -6.53 0.98
C ALA A 272 -6.67 -7.46 1.18
N SER A 273 -6.37 -8.72 1.48
CA SER A 273 -7.31 -9.66 2.11
C SER A 273 -7.19 -9.58 3.63
N ASP A 274 -7.83 -10.52 4.33
CA ASP A 274 -7.65 -10.71 5.78
C ASP A 274 -6.20 -11.04 6.17
N THR A 275 -5.42 -11.70 5.30
CA THR A 275 -4.15 -12.32 5.69
C THR A 275 -2.99 -12.08 4.73
N HIS A 276 -3.25 -11.56 3.53
CA HIS A 276 -2.25 -11.44 2.48
C HIS A 276 -2.43 -10.19 1.63
N LEU A 277 -1.34 -9.78 0.98
CA LEU A 277 -1.33 -8.65 0.07
C LEU A 277 -0.95 -9.10 -1.34
N THR A 278 -1.76 -8.68 -2.30
CA THR A 278 -1.55 -8.92 -3.73
C THR A 278 -1.48 -7.59 -4.48
N VAL A 279 -1.23 -7.61 -5.79
CA VAL A 279 -1.18 -6.38 -6.60
C VAL A 279 -2.09 -6.53 -7.80
N LEU A 280 -2.93 -5.53 -8.05
CA LEU A 280 -3.75 -5.40 -9.25
C LEU A 280 -3.23 -4.22 -10.05
N PHE A 281 -3.24 -4.33 -11.38
CA PHE A 281 -2.88 -3.21 -12.23
C PHE A 281 -3.55 -3.29 -13.59
N SER A 282 -3.50 -2.18 -14.32
CA SER A 282 -3.91 -2.07 -15.71
C SER A 282 -2.92 -1.18 -16.45
N ASP A 283 -2.87 -1.27 -17.78
CA ASP A 283 -2.25 -0.26 -18.63
C ASP A 283 -3.21 0.88 -19.00
N GLU A 284 -4.50 0.74 -18.69
CA GLU A 284 -5.52 1.77 -18.91
C GLU A 284 -5.40 2.90 -17.89
N ARG A 285 -5.00 4.08 -18.38
CA ARG A 285 -4.76 5.28 -17.56
C ARG A 285 -6.04 5.95 -17.11
N GLN A 286 -7.14 5.74 -17.83
CA GLN A 286 -8.43 6.31 -17.52
C GLN A 286 -9.12 5.68 -16.30
N LEU A 287 -8.58 4.56 -15.78
CA LEU A 287 -9.04 3.93 -14.53
C LEU A 287 -8.72 4.72 -13.25
N VAL A 288 -7.88 5.74 -13.40
CA VAL A 288 -7.50 6.66 -12.34
C VAL A 288 -7.72 8.10 -12.79
N SER A 289 -8.24 8.92 -11.89
CA SER A 289 -8.40 10.35 -12.09
C SER A 289 -7.82 11.09 -10.90
N LEU A 290 -7.60 12.40 -11.06
CA LEU A 290 -7.47 13.28 -9.89
C LEU A 290 -8.83 13.28 -9.14
N GLU A 291 -8.81 13.63 -7.85
CA GLU A 291 -10.04 13.79 -7.07
C GLU A 291 -10.99 14.74 -7.81
N THR A 292 -12.16 14.23 -8.22
CA THR A 292 -13.14 15.05 -8.92
C THR A 292 -13.89 15.94 -7.95
N LYS A 293 -14.61 16.96 -8.45
CA LYS A 293 -15.42 17.79 -7.57
C LYS A 293 -16.53 16.97 -6.91
N SER A 294 -17.09 15.98 -7.60
CA SER A 294 -18.06 15.07 -6.97
C SER A 294 -17.47 14.21 -5.87
N GLU A 295 -16.26 13.67 -6.05
CA GLU A 295 -15.61 12.87 -5.01
C GLU A 295 -15.34 13.71 -3.77
N GLN A 296 -14.81 14.92 -3.97
CA GLN A 296 -14.64 15.90 -2.90
C GLN A 296 -15.98 16.22 -2.21
N ALA A 297 -17.05 16.37 -2.99
CA ALA A 297 -18.41 16.60 -2.48
C ALA A 297 -18.94 15.46 -1.63
N ARG A 298 -18.82 14.21 -2.10
CA ARG A 298 -19.22 13.02 -1.33
C ARG A 298 -18.45 12.92 -0.02
N ARG A 299 -17.14 13.18 -0.04
CA ARG A 299 -16.30 13.14 1.16
C ARG A 299 -16.68 14.22 2.18
N ILE A 300 -16.86 15.46 1.73
CA ILE A 300 -17.28 16.55 2.61
C ILE A 300 -18.70 16.29 3.15
N PHE A 301 -19.62 15.84 2.32
CA PHE A 301 -20.98 15.47 2.75
C PHE A 301 -20.94 14.42 3.86
N LYS A 302 -20.14 13.36 3.70
CA LYS A 302 -19.97 12.29 4.70
C LYS A 302 -19.41 12.79 6.03
N ARG A 303 -18.64 13.89 6.08
CA ARG A 303 -18.21 14.51 7.34
C ARG A 303 -19.39 14.99 8.20
N PHE A 304 -20.53 15.28 7.57
CA PHE A 304 -21.76 15.69 8.25
C PHE A 304 -22.75 14.53 8.46
N ASP A 305 -22.39 13.31 8.05
CA ASP A 305 -23.14 12.06 8.22
C ASP A 305 -22.30 11.07 9.07
N PRO A 306 -22.20 11.31 10.39
CA PRO A 306 -21.34 10.51 11.26
C PRO A 306 -21.79 9.06 11.41
N GLU A 307 -23.03 8.76 11.03
CA GLU A 307 -23.61 7.41 11.08
C GLU A 307 -23.48 6.67 9.73
N GLU A 308 -22.89 7.29 8.71
CA GLU A 308 -22.73 6.77 7.35
C GLU A 308 -24.04 6.26 6.71
N ASN A 309 -25.16 6.90 7.03
CA ASN A 309 -26.48 6.52 6.52
C ASN A 309 -26.75 7.01 5.09
N ASN A 310 -25.80 7.74 4.48
CA ASN A 310 -25.92 8.46 3.22
C ASN A 310 -26.98 9.57 3.22
N PHE A 311 -27.23 10.19 4.37
CA PHE A 311 -28.06 11.37 4.50
C PHE A 311 -27.55 12.29 5.61
N ILE A 312 -27.89 13.58 5.51
CA ILE A 312 -27.60 14.57 6.56
C ILE A 312 -28.89 15.25 7.02
N SER A 313 -28.86 15.85 8.20
CA SER A 313 -29.90 16.79 8.60
C SER A 313 -29.95 17.96 7.62
N SER A 314 -31.14 18.34 7.20
CA SER A 314 -31.40 19.47 6.32
C SER A 314 -30.88 20.82 6.87
N ASP A 315 -30.68 20.92 8.19
CA ASP A 315 -30.09 22.10 8.84
C ASP A 315 -28.57 22.23 8.58
N LYS A 316 -27.90 21.12 8.24
CA LYS A 316 -26.46 21.09 7.92
C LYS A 316 -26.15 21.48 6.48
N LEU A 317 -27.16 21.68 5.62
CA LEU A 317 -26.95 22.00 4.21
C LEU A 317 -26.05 23.23 4.02
N ARG A 318 -26.24 24.28 4.83
CA ARG A 318 -25.42 25.50 4.73
C ARG A 318 -23.95 25.23 5.00
N ASP A 319 -23.67 24.47 6.06
CA ASP A 319 -22.31 24.12 6.49
C ASP A 319 -21.60 23.29 5.41
N VAL A 320 -22.33 22.36 4.77
CA VAL A 320 -21.84 21.53 3.67
C VAL A 320 -21.50 22.37 2.45
N LEU A 321 -22.41 23.26 2.03
CA LEU A 321 -22.18 24.17 0.89
C LEU A 321 -21.00 25.11 1.15
N GLN A 322 -20.88 25.63 2.38
CA GLN A 322 -19.74 26.45 2.78
C GLN A 322 -18.42 25.64 2.71
N ALA A 323 -18.40 24.42 3.23
CA ALA A 323 -17.21 23.56 3.18
C ALA A 323 -16.81 23.20 1.75
N LEU A 324 -17.78 23.13 0.82
CA LEU A 324 -17.56 22.89 -0.61
C LEU A 324 -17.21 24.15 -1.42
N ASN A 325 -17.14 25.32 -0.79
CA ASN A 325 -17.03 26.61 -1.47
C ASN A 325 -18.13 26.82 -2.53
N LEU A 326 -19.34 26.33 -2.26
CA LEU A 326 -20.54 26.58 -3.04
C LEU A 326 -21.32 27.77 -2.46
N VAL A 327 -22.31 28.26 -3.21
CA VAL A 327 -23.18 29.37 -2.79
C VAL A 327 -23.91 28.99 -1.50
N ASN A 328 -23.72 29.76 -0.42
CA ASN A 328 -24.24 29.47 0.93
C ASN A 328 -25.04 30.64 1.55
N GLU A 329 -25.51 31.59 0.71
CA GLU A 329 -26.40 32.67 1.11
C GLU A 329 -27.74 32.12 1.62
N LEU A 330 -28.28 32.72 2.69
CA LEU A 330 -29.42 32.17 3.41
C LEU A 330 -30.66 31.97 2.52
N GLU A 331 -30.92 32.90 1.61
CA GLU A 331 -32.04 32.81 0.66
C GLU A 331 -31.87 31.63 -0.30
N TYR A 332 -30.69 31.47 -0.88
CA TYR A 332 -30.36 30.35 -1.77
C TYR A 332 -30.45 29.00 -1.05
N VAL A 333 -29.87 28.91 0.16
CA VAL A 333 -29.91 27.69 0.97
C VAL A 333 -31.36 27.29 1.28
N ASN A 334 -32.22 28.25 1.60
CA ASN A 334 -33.64 27.98 1.87
C ASN A 334 -34.38 27.45 0.62
N ILE A 335 -34.04 27.95 -0.58
CA ILE A 335 -34.60 27.44 -1.84
C ILE A 335 -34.12 26.00 -2.07
N MET A 336 -32.82 25.74 -1.93
CA MET A 336 -32.26 24.40 -2.15
C MET A 336 -32.73 23.40 -1.11
N LYS A 337 -32.91 23.81 0.14
CA LYS A 337 -33.47 22.98 1.21
C LYS A 337 -34.87 22.50 0.85
N LYS A 338 -35.74 23.41 0.37
CA LYS A 338 -37.09 23.05 -0.10
C LYS A 338 -37.08 22.13 -1.32
N LYS A 339 -36.06 22.23 -2.18
CA LYS A 339 -35.92 21.37 -3.36
C LYS A 339 -35.45 19.96 -2.99
N LEU A 340 -34.44 19.87 -2.14
CA LEU A 340 -33.80 18.61 -1.74
C LEU A 340 -34.58 17.83 -0.67
N ASP A 341 -35.34 18.53 0.16
CA ASP A 341 -36.24 17.99 1.19
C ASP A 341 -37.68 18.42 0.88
N SER A 342 -38.17 18.04 -0.31
CA SER A 342 -39.51 18.43 -0.78
C SER A 342 -40.66 17.86 0.05
N GLU A 343 -40.41 16.77 0.78
CA GLU A 343 -41.36 16.10 1.67
C GLU A 343 -41.30 16.63 3.12
N CYS A 344 -40.39 17.57 3.41
CA CYS A 344 -40.16 18.14 4.75
C CYS A 344 -39.87 17.06 5.82
N LEU A 345 -39.11 16.02 5.45
CA LEU A 345 -38.67 14.96 6.36
C LEU A 345 -37.52 15.42 7.26
N GLY A 346 -36.92 16.57 6.98
CA GLY A 346 -35.80 17.13 7.73
C GLY A 346 -34.44 16.53 7.34
N ILE A 347 -34.39 15.72 6.28
CA ILE A 347 -33.18 15.03 5.81
C ILE A 347 -32.89 15.35 4.35
N ILE A 348 -31.61 15.31 3.97
CA ILE A 348 -31.15 15.44 2.59
C ILE A 348 -30.34 14.19 2.25
N LEU A 349 -30.76 13.46 1.21
CA LEU A 349 -30.06 12.28 0.71
C LEU A 349 -28.79 12.68 -0.06
N LEU A 350 -27.72 11.89 0.10
CA LEU A 350 -26.50 12.08 -0.67
C LEU A 350 -26.76 12.01 -2.18
N SER A 351 -27.58 11.07 -2.65
CA SER A 351 -27.92 10.94 -4.08
C SER A 351 -28.56 12.22 -4.61
N ALA A 352 -29.63 12.71 -3.97
CA ALA A 352 -30.32 13.93 -4.36
C ALA A 352 -29.40 15.16 -4.34
N PHE A 353 -28.51 15.26 -3.36
CA PHE A 353 -27.50 16.32 -3.30
C PHE A 353 -26.53 16.24 -4.49
N MET A 354 -26.03 15.05 -4.80
CA MET A 354 -25.08 14.84 -5.90
C MET A 354 -25.72 15.12 -7.25
N ASP A 355 -26.96 14.68 -7.48
CA ASP A 355 -27.69 14.90 -8.73
C ASP A 355 -27.94 16.40 -8.97
N GLU A 356 -28.19 17.17 -7.91
CA GLU A 356 -28.48 18.58 -8.03
C GLU A 356 -27.23 19.44 -8.27
N PHE A 357 -26.16 19.20 -7.51
CA PHE A 357 -24.96 20.03 -7.56
C PHE A 357 -23.88 19.52 -8.51
N PHE A 358 -23.92 18.23 -8.87
CA PHE A 358 -22.91 17.57 -9.71
C PHE A 358 -23.52 16.62 -10.77
N PRO A 359 -24.51 17.05 -11.59
CA PRO A 359 -25.28 16.19 -12.51
C PRO A 359 -24.52 15.63 -13.72
N LYS A 360 -23.31 16.10 -14.02
CA LYS A 360 -22.65 15.92 -15.34
C LYS A 360 -21.22 15.37 -15.27
N GLU A 361 -20.84 14.69 -14.20
CA GLU A 361 -19.53 14.03 -14.24
C GLU A 361 -19.60 12.78 -15.10
N GLU A 362 -19.19 12.92 -16.37
CA GLU A 362 -18.87 11.80 -17.23
C GLU A 362 -17.77 10.97 -16.54
N SER A 363 -18.05 9.70 -16.27
CA SER A 363 -17.02 8.76 -15.82
C SER A 363 -15.94 8.73 -16.90
N SER A 364 -14.72 9.11 -16.55
CA SER A 364 -13.58 8.92 -17.45
C SER A 364 -13.25 7.44 -17.63
N THR A 365 -13.75 6.57 -16.75
CA THR A 365 -13.45 5.13 -16.75
C THR A 365 -14.12 4.46 -17.95
N PRO A 366 -13.37 3.75 -18.80
CA PRO A 366 -13.95 3.00 -19.90
C PRO A 366 -14.79 1.83 -19.41
N ASP A 367 -15.80 1.46 -20.20
CA ASP A 367 -16.70 0.33 -19.88
C ASP A 367 -15.99 -1.03 -19.92
N LEU A 368 -14.96 -1.17 -20.75
CA LEU A 368 -14.18 -2.39 -20.93
C LEU A 368 -12.69 -2.09 -20.76
N PHE A 369 -12.02 -2.86 -19.92
CA PHE A 369 -10.58 -2.74 -19.71
C PHE A 369 -9.94 -4.07 -19.28
N THR A 370 -8.61 -4.15 -19.38
CA THR A 370 -7.86 -5.33 -18.94
C THR A 370 -7.30 -5.11 -17.55
N LEU A 371 -7.44 -6.11 -16.69
CA LEU A 371 -6.82 -6.19 -15.38
C LEU A 371 -5.75 -7.28 -15.35
N PHE A 372 -4.69 -7.00 -14.61
CA PHE A 372 -3.62 -7.94 -14.32
C PHE A 372 -3.52 -8.09 -12.81
N HIS A 373 -3.46 -9.33 -12.33
CA HIS A 373 -3.32 -9.64 -10.91
C HIS A 373 -2.03 -10.41 -10.65
N TYR A 374 -1.34 -10.00 -9.59
CA TYR A 374 -0.11 -10.59 -9.08
C TYR A 374 -0.34 -11.13 -7.67
N ASN A 375 0.05 -12.38 -7.45
CA ASN A 375 0.22 -12.95 -6.12
C ASN A 375 1.61 -13.56 -5.99
N GLY A 376 2.39 -13.10 -5.00
CA GLY A 376 3.77 -13.54 -4.77
C GLY A 376 3.90 -14.92 -4.13
N LEU A 377 2.81 -15.54 -3.67
CA LEU A 377 2.83 -16.87 -3.07
C LEU A 377 2.65 -17.95 -4.14
N ALA A 378 3.67 -18.77 -4.37
CA ALA A 378 3.64 -19.84 -5.37
C ALA A 378 2.49 -20.85 -5.15
N GLN A 379 2.15 -21.15 -3.89
CA GLN A 379 1.06 -22.06 -3.51
C GLN A 379 -0.34 -21.57 -3.93
N SER A 380 -0.47 -20.28 -4.23
CA SER A 380 -1.73 -19.66 -4.65
C SER A 380 -2.00 -19.82 -6.15
N HIS A 381 -1.05 -20.41 -6.88
CA HIS A 381 -1.14 -20.69 -8.32
C HIS A 381 -1.36 -22.18 -8.55
N VAL A 382 -2.22 -22.54 -9.52
CA VAL A 382 -2.57 -23.95 -9.82
C VAL A 382 -1.34 -24.79 -10.16
N ASN A 383 -0.35 -24.20 -10.82
CA ASN A 383 0.89 -24.87 -11.24
C ASN A 383 2.04 -24.72 -10.22
N GLY A 384 1.81 -24.07 -9.07
CA GLY A 384 2.86 -23.77 -8.10
C GLY A 384 3.92 -22.78 -8.61
N GLN A 385 3.61 -22.03 -9.66
CA GLN A 385 4.51 -21.08 -10.32
C GLN A 385 3.85 -19.72 -10.37
N ILE A 386 4.59 -18.67 -9.99
CA ILE A 386 4.06 -17.31 -9.96
C ILE A 386 3.91 -16.81 -11.39
N GLN A 387 2.69 -16.40 -11.72
CA GLN A 387 2.32 -15.83 -13.01
C GLN A 387 1.31 -14.70 -12.79
N TYR A 388 1.24 -13.77 -13.75
CA TYR A 388 0.14 -12.81 -13.74
C TYR A 388 -1.14 -13.45 -14.26
N HIS A 389 -2.23 -13.26 -13.52
CA HIS A 389 -3.56 -13.58 -14.01
C HIS A 389 -4.11 -12.38 -14.79
N ILE A 390 -4.66 -12.66 -15.97
CA ILE A 390 -5.18 -11.63 -16.87
C ILE A 390 -6.71 -11.75 -16.87
N GLY A 391 -7.40 -10.63 -16.67
CA GLY A 391 -8.85 -10.56 -16.64
C GLY A 391 -9.39 -9.47 -17.56
N SER A 392 -10.46 -9.78 -18.30
CA SER A 392 -11.25 -8.78 -19.02
C SER A 392 -12.35 -8.28 -18.09
N ALA A 393 -12.31 -7.00 -17.74
CA ALA A 393 -13.25 -6.36 -16.84
C ALA A 393 -14.27 -5.53 -17.61
N ILE A 394 -15.54 -5.61 -17.22
CA ILE A 394 -16.63 -4.79 -17.75
C ILE A 394 -17.35 -4.06 -16.61
N LEU A 395 -17.68 -2.78 -16.80
CA LEU A 395 -18.56 -2.03 -15.91
C LEU A 395 -19.99 -2.13 -16.43
N LEU A 396 -20.87 -2.70 -15.63
CA LEU A 396 -22.29 -2.82 -16.00
C LEU A 396 -23.03 -1.50 -15.71
N GLU A 397 -23.89 -1.10 -16.64
CA GLU A 397 -24.87 -0.03 -16.45
C GLU A 397 -25.97 -0.53 -15.48
N SER A 398 -25.74 -0.36 -14.18
CA SER A 398 -26.74 -0.68 -13.16
C SER A 398 -26.62 0.26 -11.96
N ASP A 399 -27.76 0.68 -11.41
CA ASP A 399 -27.81 1.41 -10.14
C ASP A 399 -27.77 0.47 -8.92
N ILE A 400 -27.79 -0.85 -9.15
CA ILE A 400 -27.81 -1.87 -8.11
C ILE A 400 -26.41 -2.42 -7.92
N LYS A 401 -25.85 -2.23 -6.71
CA LYS A 401 -24.62 -2.90 -6.31
C LYS A 401 -24.85 -4.41 -6.29
N SER A 402 -24.25 -5.12 -7.25
CA SER A 402 -24.13 -6.57 -7.17
C SER A 402 -23.00 -6.89 -6.19
N VAL A 403 -23.18 -7.89 -5.33
CA VAL A 403 -22.12 -8.38 -4.45
C VAL A 403 -22.09 -9.90 -4.56
N CYS A 404 -20.90 -10.45 -4.78
CA CYS A 404 -20.69 -11.89 -4.81
C CYS A 404 -19.85 -12.32 -3.61
N GLU A 405 -20.50 -12.60 -2.47
CA GLU A 405 -19.81 -12.99 -1.22
C GLU A 405 -18.91 -14.23 -1.38
N SER A 406 -19.23 -15.11 -2.32
CA SER A 406 -18.41 -16.30 -2.63
C SER A 406 -17.13 -15.99 -3.42
N ASN A 407 -16.97 -14.76 -3.94
CA ASN A 407 -15.84 -14.34 -4.74
C ASN A 407 -15.16 -13.13 -4.09
N ALA A 408 -14.15 -13.42 -3.27
CA ALA A 408 -13.39 -12.39 -2.54
C ALA A 408 -12.69 -11.39 -3.49
N MET A 409 -12.17 -11.87 -4.64
CA MET A 409 -11.57 -11.01 -5.66
C MET A 409 -12.58 -10.03 -6.25
N LEU A 410 -13.76 -10.52 -6.66
CA LEU A 410 -14.80 -9.64 -7.20
C LEU A 410 -15.30 -8.66 -6.13
N THR A 411 -15.51 -9.15 -4.90
CA THR A 411 -15.94 -8.33 -3.76
C THR A 411 -14.97 -7.18 -3.47
N VAL A 412 -13.64 -7.42 -3.48
CA VAL A 412 -12.67 -6.33 -3.27
C VAL A 412 -12.63 -5.36 -4.44
N LEU A 413 -12.79 -5.83 -5.69
CA LEU A 413 -12.84 -4.94 -6.85
C LEU A 413 -14.08 -4.03 -6.81
N GLN A 414 -15.21 -4.56 -6.32
CA GLN A 414 -16.46 -3.83 -6.16
C GLN A 414 -16.40 -2.71 -5.12
N THR A 415 -15.38 -2.68 -4.24
CA THR A 415 -15.18 -1.52 -3.34
C THR A 415 -14.69 -0.29 -4.09
N LYS A 416 -14.01 -0.47 -5.24
CA LYS A 416 -13.63 0.61 -6.15
C LYS A 416 -14.60 0.79 -7.31
N TRP A 417 -14.99 -0.31 -7.96
CA TRP A 417 -15.86 -0.33 -9.13
C TRP A 417 -17.14 -1.13 -8.81
N PRO A 418 -18.18 -0.49 -8.24
CA PRO A 418 -19.33 -1.21 -7.68
C PRO A 418 -20.04 -2.19 -8.61
N ASN A 419 -20.01 -1.94 -9.92
CA ASN A 419 -20.69 -2.74 -10.95
C ASN A 419 -19.72 -3.48 -11.87
N ILE A 420 -18.49 -3.73 -11.42
CA ILE A 420 -17.51 -4.48 -12.19
C ILE A 420 -17.88 -5.96 -12.23
N GLU A 421 -17.72 -6.55 -13.40
CA GLU A 421 -17.63 -8.00 -13.62
C GLU A 421 -16.29 -8.31 -14.28
N VAL A 422 -15.68 -9.44 -13.94
CA VAL A 422 -14.35 -9.81 -14.47
C VAL A 422 -14.34 -11.26 -14.94
N ASN A 423 -13.97 -11.45 -16.20
CA ASN A 423 -13.72 -12.75 -16.79
C ASN A 423 -12.21 -13.00 -16.86
N TRP A 424 -11.71 -13.91 -16.03
CA TRP A 424 -10.30 -14.29 -15.99
C TRP A 424 -9.95 -15.28 -17.11
N CYS A 425 -8.87 -15.02 -17.84
CA CYS A 425 -8.45 -15.82 -19.00
C CYS A 425 -8.16 -17.28 -18.66
N ASP A 426 -7.74 -17.56 -17.43
CA ASP A 426 -7.42 -18.92 -16.96
C ASP A 426 -8.67 -19.72 -16.56
N GLY A 427 -9.87 -19.14 -16.69
CA GLY A 427 -11.14 -19.77 -16.32
C GLY A 427 -11.38 -19.92 -14.81
N ALA A 428 -10.47 -19.43 -13.98
CA ALA A 428 -10.56 -19.45 -12.53
C ALA A 428 -10.28 -18.06 -11.93
N THR A 429 -11.02 -17.72 -10.88
CA THR A 429 -10.79 -16.50 -10.10
C THR A 429 -9.45 -16.61 -9.34
N PRO A 430 -8.54 -15.62 -9.46
CA PRO A 430 -7.29 -15.59 -8.72
C PRO A 430 -7.50 -15.50 -7.21
N SER A 431 -6.65 -16.19 -6.45
CA SER A 431 -6.66 -16.12 -4.99
C SER A 431 -6.11 -14.78 -4.49
N LEU A 432 -6.80 -14.17 -3.53
CA LEU A 432 -6.27 -13.04 -2.75
C LEU A 432 -5.34 -13.49 -1.61
N ASN A 433 -5.26 -14.81 -1.33
CA ASN A 433 -4.42 -15.42 -0.31
C ASN A 433 -3.32 -16.28 -0.90
#